data_AF-A0A955EH03-F1
#
_entry.id   AF-A0A955EH03-F1
#
_cell.length_a   1.000
_cell.length_b   1.000
_cell.length_c   1.000
_cell.angle_alpha   90.00
_cell.angle_beta   90.00
_cell.angle_gamma   90.00
#
_symmetry.space_group_name_H-M   'P 1'
#
loop_
_entity.id
_entity.type
_entity.pdbx_description
1 polymer ?
#
loop_
_entity_poly.entity_id
_entity_poly.type
_entity_poly.pdbx_seq_one_letter_code
_entity_poly.pdbx_strand_id
1 'polypeptide(L)'
;MDRRTRNEVLWLARESWMGRLHVYDPRQSHQRFVSRVVTFFFSTGEVGGIAFLAACLPIVLPTAWLARRAFNLNIGDTLFMLAVVVMIIVAGLHTHLVMSRRRHLKQVDHRACLWCHHPLTEEIERGVCPECGLGYEARVNERLISMTLSPQRPTGRVFIRRAALLWARAVVRGRDQGSGTRDPGLDG
;
A
#
# COMPACT_ATOMS: atom_id res chain seq x y z
N MET A 1 3.78 34.58 3.29
CA MET A 1 4.80 33.52 3.32
C MET A 1 5.93 33.96 2.41
N ASP A 2 7.12 34.17 2.98
CA ASP A 2 8.26 34.72 2.26
C ASP A 2 8.83 33.69 1.25
N ARG A 3 9.44 34.17 0.17
CA ARG A 3 10.06 33.33 -0.88
C ARG A 3 11.12 32.41 -0.29
N ARG A 4 11.83 32.85 0.75
CA ARG A 4 12.87 32.07 1.42
C ARG A 4 12.30 30.87 2.17
N THR A 5 11.25 31.08 2.97
CA THR A 5 10.53 30.01 3.66
C THR A 5 9.86 29.05 2.67
N ARG A 6 9.38 29.56 1.53
CA ARG A 6 8.81 28.70 0.48
C ARG A 6 9.85 27.77 -0.15
N ASN A 7 11.08 28.26 -0.34
CA ASN A 7 12.16 27.46 -0.92
C ASN A 7 12.74 26.45 0.08
N GLU A 8 12.86 26.80 1.37
CA GLU A 8 13.28 25.86 2.41
C GLU A 8 12.26 24.74 2.62
N VAL A 9 10.96 25.07 2.68
CA VAL A 9 9.90 24.04 2.77
C VAL A 9 9.90 23.16 1.52
N LEU A 10 10.12 23.73 0.33
CA LEU A 10 10.24 22.93 -0.90
C LEU A 10 11.51 22.09 -0.92
N TRP A 11 12.61 22.55 -0.34
CA TRP A 11 13.88 21.82 -0.28
C TRP A 11 13.83 20.70 0.75
N LEU A 12 13.33 20.94 1.97
CA LEU A 12 13.09 19.91 3.00
C LEU A 12 12.02 18.91 2.56
N ALA A 13 10.95 19.36 1.91
CA ALA A 13 10.00 18.46 1.27
C ALA A 13 10.68 17.67 0.16
N ARG A 14 11.55 18.28 -0.65
CA ARG A 14 12.28 17.62 -1.73
C ARG A 14 13.32 16.63 -1.22
N GLU A 15 14.04 16.86 -0.13
CA GLU A 15 14.98 15.88 0.44
C GLU A 15 14.27 14.77 1.21
N SER A 16 13.29 15.11 2.05
CA SER A 16 12.49 14.12 2.78
C SER A 16 11.61 13.28 1.86
N TRP A 17 11.17 13.84 0.71
CA TRP A 17 10.57 13.08 -0.38
C TRP A 17 11.61 12.39 -1.23
N MET A 18 12.65 13.01 -1.83
CA MET A 18 13.60 12.33 -2.75
C MET A 18 14.37 11.18 -2.11
N GLY A 19 14.74 11.28 -0.82
CA GLY A 19 15.25 10.15 -0.05
C GLY A 19 14.24 9.00 0.11
N ARG A 20 12.94 9.30 0.02
CA ARG A 20 11.80 8.36 0.03
C ARG A 20 11.06 8.21 -1.31
N LEU A 21 11.54 8.82 -2.40
CA LEU A 21 10.93 8.87 -3.74
C LEU A 21 11.72 8.08 -4.77
N HIS A 22 12.85 7.50 -4.38
CA HIS A 22 13.32 6.23 -4.93
C HIS A 22 12.32 5.07 -4.73
N VAL A 23 11.04 5.41 -4.52
CA VAL A 23 9.97 4.52 -4.13
C VAL A 23 8.92 4.40 -5.24
N TYR A 24 8.37 5.45 -5.85
CA TYR A 24 7.28 5.22 -6.83
C TYR A 24 7.73 5.23 -8.31
N ASP A 25 8.64 4.34 -8.69
CA ASP A 25 8.73 3.88 -10.08
C ASP A 25 7.61 2.84 -10.32
N PRO A 26 6.74 2.95 -11.35
CA PRO A 26 5.72 1.93 -11.63
C PRO A 26 6.34 0.54 -11.89
N ARG A 27 7.57 0.44 -12.40
CA ARG A 27 8.34 -0.82 -12.46
C ARG A 27 8.79 -1.27 -11.07
N GLN A 28 9.15 -0.34 -10.17
CA GLN A 28 9.32 -0.63 -8.74
C GLN A 28 8.01 -0.89 -8.00
N SER A 29 6.84 -0.45 -8.48
CA SER A 29 5.56 -0.76 -7.85
C SER A 29 5.23 -2.24 -8.07
N HIS A 30 5.62 -2.77 -9.23
CA HIS A 30 5.70 -4.21 -9.48
C HIS A 30 6.79 -4.86 -8.62
N GLN A 31 8.02 -4.33 -8.54
CA GLN A 31 9.05 -4.92 -7.65
C GLN A 31 8.74 -4.79 -6.16
N ARG A 32 7.95 -3.82 -5.71
CA ARG A 32 7.50 -3.66 -4.32
C ARG A 32 6.21 -4.36 -4.02
N PHE A 33 5.39 -4.61 -5.03
CA PHE A 33 4.31 -5.57 -4.89
C PHE A 33 4.89 -6.99 -4.82
N VAL A 34 5.79 -7.35 -5.73
CA VAL A 34 6.57 -8.59 -5.66
C VAL A 34 7.35 -8.63 -4.35
N SER A 35 8.07 -7.57 -3.97
CA SER A 35 8.81 -7.55 -2.71
C SER A 35 7.88 -7.51 -1.49
N ARG A 36 6.65 -6.99 -1.54
CA ARG A 36 5.65 -7.08 -0.45
C ARG A 36 4.91 -8.40 -0.42
N VAL A 37 4.70 -9.05 -1.54
CA VAL A 37 4.18 -10.42 -1.60
C VAL A 37 5.27 -11.34 -1.07
N VAL A 38 6.49 -11.23 -1.58
CA VAL A 38 7.68 -11.92 -1.08
C VAL A 38 7.89 -11.59 0.40
N THR A 39 7.90 -10.33 0.83
CA THR A 39 8.00 -10.01 2.28
C THR A 39 6.75 -10.36 3.04
N PHE A 40 5.55 -10.51 2.49
CA PHE A 40 4.40 -11.05 3.24
C PHE A 40 4.55 -12.57 3.42
N PHE A 41 5.06 -13.26 2.40
CA PHE A 41 5.48 -14.66 2.44
C PHE A 41 6.70 -14.89 3.35
N PHE A 42 7.61 -13.91 3.49
CA PHE A 42 8.81 -13.98 4.33
C PHE A 42 8.62 -13.36 5.74
N SER A 43 7.72 -12.38 5.91
CA SER A 43 7.43 -11.66 7.17
C SER A 43 6.39 -12.37 8.03
N THR A 44 5.64 -13.32 7.47
CA THR A 44 4.92 -14.32 8.27
C THR A 44 5.86 -15.36 8.89
N GLY A 45 7.18 -15.13 8.80
CA GLY A 45 8.23 -16.07 9.17
C GLY A 45 8.39 -17.15 8.11
N GLU A 46 9.51 -17.87 8.14
CA GLU A 46 9.74 -19.09 7.33
C GLU A 46 8.54 -20.05 7.43
N VAL A 47 7.84 -20.02 8.56
CA VAL A 47 6.66 -20.83 8.88
C VAL A 47 5.49 -20.57 7.93
N GLY A 48 5.20 -19.32 7.54
CA GLY A 48 4.04 -18.99 6.71
C GLY A 48 4.17 -19.46 5.26
N GLY A 49 5.35 -19.23 4.67
CA GLY A 49 5.68 -19.73 3.33
C GLY A 49 5.74 -21.26 3.27
N ILE A 50 6.37 -21.90 4.26
CA ILE A 50 6.45 -23.36 4.35
C ILE A 50 5.06 -23.97 4.55
N ALA A 51 4.21 -23.40 5.42
CA ALA A 51 2.85 -23.89 5.63
C ALA A 51 1.98 -23.79 4.36
N PHE A 52 2.09 -22.70 3.61
CA PHE A 52 1.39 -22.56 2.33
C PHE A 52 1.88 -23.58 1.29
N LEU A 53 3.20 -23.75 1.15
CA LEU A 53 3.77 -24.76 0.24
C LEU A 53 3.38 -26.18 0.65
N ALA A 54 3.41 -26.49 1.95
CA ALA A 54 2.99 -27.77 2.50
C ALA A 54 1.50 -28.03 2.28
N ALA A 55 0.65 -27.00 2.34
CA ALA A 55 -0.79 -27.11 2.05
C ALA A 55 -1.07 -27.30 0.55
N CYS A 56 -0.26 -26.71 -0.34
CA CYS A 56 -0.44 -26.85 -1.78
C CYS A 56 0.18 -28.13 -2.37
N LEU A 57 1.29 -28.61 -1.81
CA LEU A 57 2.00 -29.84 -2.21
C LEU A 57 1.09 -31.07 -2.42
N PRO A 58 0.17 -31.44 -1.50
CA PRO A 58 -0.68 -32.61 -1.66
C PRO A 58 -1.73 -32.46 -2.77
N ILE A 59 -1.98 -31.24 -3.25
CA ILE A 59 -2.90 -30.99 -4.39
C ILE A 59 -2.08 -30.96 -5.69
N VAL A 60 -0.95 -30.26 -5.69
CA VAL A 60 -0.12 -30.02 -6.87
C VAL A 60 0.60 -31.27 -7.35
N LEU A 61 1.16 -32.08 -6.46
CA LEU A 61 1.90 -33.28 -6.86
C LEU A 61 1.03 -34.34 -7.56
N PRO A 62 -0.12 -34.77 -7.00
CA PRO A 62 -0.94 -35.76 -7.67
C PRO A 62 -1.54 -35.22 -8.97
N THR A 63 -1.93 -33.95 -9.02
CA THR A 63 -2.45 -33.34 -10.27
C THR A 63 -1.37 -33.27 -11.35
N ALA A 64 -0.14 -32.88 -11.02
CA ALA A 64 0.97 -32.88 -11.96
C ALA A 64 1.33 -34.30 -12.43
N TRP A 65 1.30 -35.29 -11.51
CA TRP A 65 1.57 -36.69 -11.85
C TRP A 65 0.48 -37.29 -12.76
N LEU A 66 -0.80 -37.06 -12.46
CA LEU A 66 -1.93 -37.47 -13.29
C LEU A 66 -1.88 -36.81 -14.68
N ALA A 67 -1.62 -35.51 -14.74
CA ALA A 67 -1.48 -34.79 -16.00
C ALA A 67 -0.33 -35.35 -16.84
N ARG A 68 0.84 -35.57 -16.23
CA ARG A 68 1.98 -36.17 -16.92
C ARG A 68 1.65 -37.55 -17.49
N ARG A 69 0.96 -38.39 -16.73
CA ARG A 69 0.57 -39.74 -17.16
C ARG A 69 -0.49 -39.71 -18.27
N ALA A 70 -1.46 -38.80 -18.19
CA ALA A 70 -2.54 -38.69 -19.17
C ALA A 70 -2.07 -38.12 -20.52
N PHE A 71 -1.17 -37.13 -20.50
CA PHE A 71 -0.74 -36.39 -21.69
C PHE A 71 0.66 -36.79 -22.19
N ASN A 72 1.32 -37.73 -21.51
CA ASN A 72 2.67 -38.21 -21.84
C ASN A 72 3.71 -37.07 -21.96
N LEU A 73 3.62 -36.08 -21.07
CA LEU A 73 4.42 -34.85 -21.11
C LEU A 73 5.86 -35.08 -20.64
N ASN A 74 6.79 -34.33 -21.22
CA ASN A 74 8.16 -34.24 -20.70
C ASN A 74 8.16 -33.54 -19.33
N ILE A 75 9.22 -33.80 -18.55
CA ILE A 75 9.43 -33.12 -17.26
C ILE A 75 9.50 -31.60 -17.44
N GLY A 76 10.15 -31.13 -18.52
CA GLY A 76 10.23 -29.71 -18.85
C GLY A 76 8.86 -29.07 -19.03
N ASP A 77 7.99 -29.70 -19.83
CA ASP A 77 6.63 -29.19 -20.08
C ASP A 77 5.77 -29.17 -18.81
N THR A 78 5.93 -30.19 -17.97
CA THR A 78 5.22 -30.28 -16.68
C THR A 78 5.62 -29.12 -15.75
N LEU A 79 6.92 -28.81 -15.65
CA LEU A 79 7.42 -27.69 -14.84
C LEU A 79 6.98 -26.33 -15.39
N PHE A 80 6.98 -26.17 -16.71
CA PHE A 80 6.50 -24.95 -17.37
C PHE A 80 5.01 -24.70 -17.08
N MET A 81 4.16 -25.71 -17.26
CA MET A 81 2.73 -25.62 -16.96
C MET A 81 2.48 -25.29 -15.50
N LEU A 82 3.24 -25.89 -14.58
CA LEU A 82 3.15 -25.58 -13.16
C LEU A 82 3.47 -24.10 -12.88
N ALA A 83 4.55 -23.57 -13.47
CA ALA A 83 4.92 -22.16 -13.32
C ALA A 83 3.82 -21.22 -13.83
N VAL A 84 3.18 -21.55 -14.95
CA VAL A 84 2.05 -20.79 -15.49
C VAL A 84 0.86 -20.82 -14.53
N VAL A 85 0.49 -21.98 -14.00
CA VAL A 85 -0.60 -22.11 -13.02
C VAL A 85 -0.33 -21.27 -11.77
N VAL A 86 0.89 -21.34 -11.22
CA VAL A 86 1.28 -20.52 -10.07
C VAL A 86 1.18 -19.02 -10.40
N MET A 87 1.62 -18.59 -11.57
CA MET A 87 1.52 -17.20 -12.02
C MET A 87 0.05 -16.74 -12.11
N ILE A 88 -0.84 -17.57 -12.65
CA ILE A 88 -2.28 -17.29 -12.74
C ILE A 88 -2.89 -17.16 -11.33
N ILE A 89 -2.56 -18.07 -10.42
CA ILE A 89 -3.04 -18.03 -9.03
C ILE A 89 -2.59 -16.73 -8.34
N VAL A 90 -1.31 -16.36 -8.47
CA VAL A 90 -0.77 -15.14 -7.88
C VAL A 90 -1.45 -13.89 -8.46
N ALA A 91 -1.65 -13.84 -9.79
CA ALA A 91 -2.36 -12.75 -10.44
C ALA A 91 -3.83 -12.64 -9.98
N GLY A 92 -4.52 -13.78 -9.86
CA GLY A 92 -5.88 -13.88 -9.32
C GLY A 92 -5.98 -13.40 -7.87
N LEU A 93 -5.04 -13.84 -7.01
CA LEU A 93 -5.01 -13.43 -5.61
C LEU A 93 -4.74 -11.93 -5.47
N HIS A 94 -3.80 -11.39 -6.26
CA HIS A 94 -3.53 -9.96 -6.28
C HIS A 94 -4.75 -9.15 -6.70
N THR A 95 -5.39 -9.52 -7.81
CA THR A 95 -6.60 -8.84 -8.28
C THR A 95 -7.74 -8.93 -7.26
N HIS A 96 -7.93 -10.08 -6.62
CA HIS A 96 -8.92 -10.26 -5.55
C HIS A 96 -8.62 -9.37 -4.34
N LEU A 97 -7.38 -9.31 -3.86
CA LEU A 97 -6.97 -8.45 -2.74
C LEU A 97 -7.16 -6.96 -3.07
N VAL A 98 -6.81 -6.54 -4.29
CA VAL A 98 -7.02 -5.16 -4.76
C VAL A 98 -8.50 -4.83 -4.84
N MET A 99 -9.33 -5.73 -5.37
CA MET A 99 -10.77 -5.55 -5.48
C MET A 99 -11.45 -5.57 -4.11
N SER A 100 -11.04 -6.46 -3.21
CA SER A 100 -11.54 -6.52 -1.83
C SER A 100 -11.22 -5.24 -1.07
N ARG A 101 -9.98 -4.74 -1.15
CA ARG A 101 -9.63 -3.43 -0.58
C ARG A 101 -10.44 -2.30 -1.19
N ARG A 102 -10.64 -2.28 -2.51
CA ARG A 102 -11.51 -1.28 -3.16
C ARG A 102 -12.95 -1.35 -2.66
N ARG A 103 -13.50 -2.55 -2.47
CA ARG A 103 -14.86 -2.74 -1.93
C ARG A 103 -14.95 -2.26 -0.49
N HIS A 104 -13.98 -2.63 0.34
CA HIS A 104 -13.93 -2.17 1.72
C HIS A 104 -13.82 -0.64 1.81
N LEU A 105 -12.93 -0.03 1.04
CA LEU A 105 -12.78 1.43 0.96
C LEU A 105 -14.02 2.16 0.39
N LYS A 106 -14.83 1.47 -0.42
CA LYS A 106 -16.13 2.00 -0.86
C LYS A 106 -17.19 1.93 0.24
N GLN A 107 -17.11 0.96 1.15
CA GLN A 107 -18.05 0.81 2.26
C GLN A 107 -17.79 1.80 3.41
N VAL A 108 -16.55 2.25 3.59
CA VAL A 108 -16.18 3.23 4.63
C VAL A 108 -16.26 4.70 4.16
N ASP A 109 -17.05 5.00 3.13
CA ASP A 109 -17.34 6.37 2.64
C ASP A 109 -16.13 7.30 2.54
N HIS A 110 -15.00 6.78 2.07
CA HIS A 110 -13.76 7.55 1.92
C HIS A 110 -13.18 8.13 3.22
N ARG A 111 -13.61 7.63 4.38
CA ARG A 111 -13.12 7.99 5.71
C ARG A 111 -12.15 6.93 6.21
N ALA A 112 -10.95 6.89 5.64
CA ALA A 112 -9.89 6.00 6.11
C ALA A 112 -8.57 6.74 6.20
N CYS A 113 -7.69 6.33 7.11
CA CYS A 113 -6.33 6.86 7.14
C CYS A 113 -5.56 6.38 5.90
N LEU A 114 -4.94 7.30 5.14
CA LEU A 114 -4.14 6.96 3.95
C LEU A 114 -2.93 6.07 4.26
N TRP A 115 -2.50 6.02 5.52
CA TRP A 115 -1.31 5.27 5.92
C TRP A 115 -1.65 3.87 6.42
N CYS A 116 -2.41 3.77 7.52
CA CYS A 116 -2.77 2.48 8.12
C CYS A 116 -4.07 1.87 7.57
N HIS A 117 -4.83 2.60 6.75
CA HIS A 117 -6.16 2.21 6.24
C HIS A 117 -7.23 1.98 7.31
N HIS A 118 -6.99 2.38 8.56
CA HIS A 118 -7.99 2.30 9.61
C HIS A 118 -9.17 3.26 9.28
N PRO A 119 -10.42 2.80 9.42
CA PRO A 119 -11.60 3.64 9.22
C PRO A 119 -11.64 4.77 10.26
N LEU A 120 -11.99 5.97 9.82
CA LEU A 120 -12.12 7.16 10.65
C LEU A 120 -13.61 7.33 10.93
N THR A 121 -14.12 6.62 11.94
CA THR A 121 -15.57 6.49 12.13
C THR A 121 -16.23 7.78 12.61
N GLU A 122 -15.71 8.51 13.60
CA GLU A 122 -16.40 9.71 14.11
C GLU A 122 -15.46 10.84 14.61
N GLU A 123 -14.17 10.58 14.84
CA GLU A 123 -13.20 11.58 15.35
C GLU A 123 -12.51 12.41 14.25
N ILE A 124 -13.23 12.65 13.15
CA ILE A 124 -12.69 13.37 11.98
C ILE A 124 -12.22 14.77 12.36
N GLU A 125 -12.87 15.38 13.35
CA GLU A 125 -12.61 16.76 13.79
C GLU A 125 -11.22 16.94 14.41
N ARG A 126 -10.65 15.91 15.06
CA ARG A 126 -9.32 16.02 15.66
C ARG A 126 -8.21 16.05 14.61
N GLY A 127 -8.49 15.58 13.39
CA GLY A 127 -7.51 15.53 12.32
C GLY A 127 -6.30 14.65 12.65
N VAL A 128 -6.45 13.63 13.50
CA VAL A 128 -5.38 12.68 13.88
C VAL A 128 -5.93 11.27 13.87
N CYS A 129 -5.22 10.33 13.27
CA CYS A 129 -5.64 8.93 13.21
C CYS A 129 -5.41 8.23 14.56
N PRO A 130 -6.42 7.55 15.15
CA PRO A 130 -6.31 6.93 16.47
C PRO A 130 -5.31 5.75 16.51
N GLU A 131 -5.18 5.01 15.41
CA GLU A 131 -4.28 3.84 15.35
C GLU A 131 -2.80 4.22 15.18
N CYS A 132 -2.51 5.22 14.32
CA CYS A 132 -1.13 5.51 13.92
C CYS A 132 -0.63 6.89 14.38
N GLY A 133 -1.48 7.69 15.02
CA GLY A 133 -1.16 9.04 15.49
C GLY A 133 -0.87 10.05 14.38
N LEU A 134 -1.06 9.68 13.11
CA LEU A 134 -0.75 10.56 11.98
C LEU A 134 -1.83 11.63 11.82
N GLY A 135 -1.41 12.90 11.82
CA GLY A 135 -2.27 14.03 11.49
C GLY A 135 -2.75 14.00 10.04
N TYR A 136 -4.01 14.35 9.79
CA TYR A 136 -4.60 14.44 8.46
C TYR A 136 -5.64 15.57 8.38
N GLU A 137 -5.83 16.10 7.17
CA GLU A 137 -6.88 17.07 6.87
C GLU A 137 -8.01 16.36 6.13
N ALA A 138 -9.21 16.30 6.73
CA ALA A 138 -10.33 15.49 6.26
C ALA A 138 -10.64 15.70 4.76
N ARG A 139 -10.76 16.97 4.32
CA ARG A 139 -11.02 17.33 2.91
C ARG A 139 -9.92 16.88 1.95
N VAL A 140 -8.66 16.91 2.39
CA VAL A 140 -7.52 16.46 1.56
C VAL A 140 -7.50 14.95 1.48
N ASN A 141 -7.79 14.27 2.60
CA ASN A 141 -7.84 12.83 2.68
C ASN A 141 -8.95 12.24 1.78
N GLU A 142 -10.16 12.77 1.89
CA GLU A 142 -11.32 12.40 1.06
C GLU A 142 -11.02 12.60 -0.43
N ARG A 143 -10.37 13.72 -0.80
CA ARG A 143 -9.97 14.00 -2.18
C ARG A 143 -8.91 13.02 -2.69
N LEU A 144 -7.94 12.63 -1.86
CA LEU A 144 -6.93 11.65 -2.24
C LEU A 144 -7.52 10.24 -2.38
N ILE A 145 -8.43 9.86 -1.49
CA ILE A 145 -9.09 8.55 -1.53
C ILE A 145 -10.01 8.45 -2.75
N SER A 146 -10.83 9.46 -3.03
CA SER A 146 -11.68 9.51 -4.23
C SER A 146 -10.85 9.43 -5.51
N MET A 147 -9.71 10.13 -5.58
CA MET A 147 -8.78 10.01 -6.72
C MET A 147 -8.16 8.61 -6.84
N THR A 148 -7.88 7.94 -5.72
CA THR A 148 -7.29 6.59 -5.70
C THR A 148 -8.29 5.51 -6.11
N LEU A 149 -9.57 5.72 -5.77
CA LEU A 149 -10.67 4.82 -6.10
C LEU A 149 -11.23 5.03 -7.50
N SER A 150 -11.00 6.21 -8.11
CA SER A 150 -11.41 6.50 -9.49
C SER A 150 -10.89 5.41 -10.46
N PRO A 151 -11.77 4.84 -11.31
CA PRO A 151 -11.36 3.85 -12.32
C PRO A 151 -10.41 4.46 -13.36
N GLN A 152 -10.58 5.75 -13.63
CA GLN A 152 -9.64 6.54 -14.44
C GLN A 152 -8.52 7.01 -13.53
N ARG A 153 -7.55 6.13 -13.26
CA ARG A 153 -6.31 6.56 -12.61
C ARG A 153 -5.63 7.56 -13.55
N PRO A 154 -5.42 8.83 -13.14
CA PRO A 154 -4.55 9.72 -13.89
C PRO A 154 -3.13 9.14 -13.86
N THR A 155 -2.79 8.41 -14.91
CA THR A 155 -1.47 7.83 -15.16
C THR A 155 -0.55 8.96 -15.61
N GLY A 156 -0.09 9.77 -14.64
CA GLY A 156 0.77 10.91 -14.93
C GLY A 156 1.71 11.21 -13.78
N ARG A 157 2.99 11.45 -14.10
CA ARG A 157 4.00 11.97 -13.15
C ARG A 157 3.49 13.22 -12.42
N VAL A 158 2.69 14.04 -13.11
CA VAL A 158 2.05 15.24 -12.56
C VAL A 158 1.08 14.92 -11.42
N PHE A 159 0.29 13.84 -11.56
CA PHE A 159 -0.66 13.43 -10.53
C PHE A 159 0.06 12.92 -9.28
N ILE A 160 1.05 12.04 -9.46
CA ILE A 160 1.87 11.52 -8.35
C ILE A 160 2.51 12.69 -7.59
N ARG A 161 3.08 13.67 -8.32
CA ARG A 161 3.68 14.87 -7.73
C ARG A 161 2.67 15.76 -6.99
N ARG A 162 1.42 15.84 -7.48
CA ARG A 162 0.37 16.65 -6.83
C ARG A 162 -0.15 15.97 -5.57
N ALA A 163 -0.38 14.66 -5.62
CA ALA A 163 -0.76 13.85 -4.47
C ALA A 163 0.33 13.89 -3.38
N ALA A 164 1.59 13.76 -3.79
CA ALA A 164 2.76 13.92 -2.93
C ALA A 164 2.79 15.24 -2.17
N LEU A 165 2.61 16.35 -2.89
CA LEU A 165 2.64 17.70 -2.32
C LEU A 165 1.48 17.91 -1.34
N LEU A 166 0.29 17.38 -1.66
CA LEU A 166 -0.84 17.40 -0.75
C LEU A 166 -0.56 16.60 0.53
N TRP A 167 0.06 15.43 0.38
CA TRP A 167 0.44 14.57 1.50
C TRP A 167 1.50 15.24 2.39
N ALA A 168 2.55 15.80 1.80
CA ALA A 168 3.60 16.50 2.52
C ALA A 168 3.05 17.70 3.31
N ARG A 169 2.13 18.47 2.72
CA ARG A 169 1.46 19.58 3.42
C ARG A 169 0.60 19.10 4.59
N ALA A 170 -0.11 17.99 4.43
CA ALA A 170 -0.94 17.43 5.49
C ALA A 170 -0.08 16.96 6.68
N VAL A 171 1.03 16.27 6.41
CA VAL A 171 1.95 15.78 7.46
C VAL A 171 2.61 16.94 8.22
N VAL A 172 3.07 17.98 7.52
CA VAL A 172 3.71 19.14 8.17
C VAL A 172 2.72 19.85 9.10
N ARG A 173 1.48 20.10 8.64
CA ARG A 173 0.45 20.73 9.48
C ARG A 173 0.09 19.91 10.72
N GLY A 174 -0.01 18.59 10.59
CA GLY A 174 -0.31 17.70 11.72
C GLY A 174 0.77 17.72 12.79
N ARG A 175 2.04 17.84 12.39
CA ARG A 175 3.17 17.92 13.32
C ARG A 175 3.15 19.21 14.14
N ASP A 176 2.89 20.34 13.47
CA ASP A 176 2.88 21.65 14.13
C ASP A 176 1.70 21.79 15.11
N GLN A 177 0.54 21.17 14.80
CA GLN A 177 -0.63 21.16 15.69
C GLN A 177 -0.42 20.26 16.93
N GLY A 178 0.24 19.10 16.78
CA GLY A 178 0.52 18.19 17.90
C GLY A 178 1.56 18.69 18.89
N SER A 179 2.46 19.61 18.48
CA SER A 179 3.43 20.22 19.39
C SER A 179 2.88 21.40 20.20
N GLY A 180 1.67 21.87 19.90
CA GLY A 180 1.05 23.05 20.53
C GLY A 180 0.28 22.76 21.81
N THR A 181 -0.05 21.50 22.11
CA THR A 181 -0.51 21.08 23.44
C THR A 181 0.67 21.10 24.41
N ARG A 182 1.06 22.31 24.82
CA ARG A 182 1.77 22.55 26.07
C ARG A 182 0.97 21.90 27.18
N ASP A 183 1.64 21.02 27.92
CA ASP A 183 1.22 20.51 29.20
C ASP A 183 0.79 21.70 30.09
N PRO A 184 -0.49 21.86 30.47
CA PRO A 184 -0.91 22.93 31.38
C PRO A 184 -0.56 22.63 32.85
N GLY A 185 0.31 21.63 33.11
CA GLY A 185 0.51 21.04 34.43
C GLY A 185 1.91 21.18 35.03
N LEU A 186 2.67 22.22 34.70
CA LEU A 186 3.97 22.52 35.34
C LEU A 186 4.10 24.00 35.72
N ASP A 187 3.04 24.59 36.27
CA ASP A 187 3.14 25.78 37.12
C ASP A 187 2.60 25.37 38.50
N GLY A 188 3.52 24.87 39.34
CA GLY A 188 3.32 24.67 40.77
C GLY A 188 3.79 25.87 41.56
#